data_AF-A0A3B1IFE3-F1
#
_entry.id   AF-A0A3B1IFE3-F1
#
_cell.length_a   1.000
_cell.length_b   1.000
_cell.length_c   1.000
_cell.angle_alpha   90.00
_cell.angle_beta   90.00
_cell.angle_gamma   90.00
#
_symmetry.space_group_name_H-M   'P 1'
#
loop_
_entity.id
_entity.type
_entity.pdbx_description
1 polymer ?
#
loop_
_entity_poly.entity_id
_entity_poly.type
_entity_poly.pdbx_seq_one_letter_code
_entity_poly.pdbx_strand_id
1 'polypeptide(L)'
;MADPDSSPPDPRLSELSQSLTAQSAAGASPPHRPDNNGHLASSPEESFSPTSVIYFKEALSSANVQFGKLGPAPSLPTVVSGQYEFHIERSRKPKNSWEDFTELVEQMQMLDEFKDPKDPIAIERLNLMNMAKLSIKGLIESALNLGRTLDSDYAPLQQFFVVMEHCLKHGLKSKKTFLGQNKSFWGPLELVEKLTPEAGEITASVKDLPGLKTPLGRGRAWLRLALMQKKLSDYMKTIINRKDLLSEFYEPNALMMEEEGAVIAGLLVGLNVIDANLCMKGEDLDSQVGVIDFSMYLKDGGHSSKSTEGDGQITAILDQKNYVEELNRHLSASVNNLQAKVDALEKSNTKLTEELAVANNRIITLQEEVERVKEESSYLVESSRKASRPDGAADGQVLGETRKQLKEETQLRLDVEKELEVQIGMRQEMELSMKMLEKDICEKHDALVELRQQLEDVRRLNHELSHKSQSSESSIKQKAEIISRLEEKTNQMASTIKQLENSEKDVVKQARNLNSAAGKLLQKQQ
;
A
#
# COMPACT_ATOMS: atom_id res chain seq x y z
N MET A 1 -51.47 -22.56 12.02
CA MET A 1 -50.99 -23.72 11.25
C MET A 1 -49.61 -24.07 11.78
N ALA A 2 -49.24 -25.34 11.82
CA ALA A 2 -47.91 -25.78 12.24
C ALA A 2 -47.00 -25.95 11.01
N ASP A 3 -45.69 -25.92 11.22
CA ASP A 3 -44.90 -27.16 11.12
C ASP A 3 -43.58 -27.02 11.93
N PRO A 4 -42.87 -28.13 12.26
CA PRO A 4 -41.81 -28.13 13.26
C PRO A 4 -40.43 -28.55 12.74
N ASP A 5 -39.37 -27.92 13.26
CA ASP A 5 -38.14 -28.64 13.65
C ASP A 5 -37.32 -27.83 14.68
N SER A 6 -37.06 -28.43 15.85
CA SER A 6 -36.09 -27.95 16.84
C SER A 6 -35.84 -29.00 17.92
N SER A 7 -34.75 -29.76 17.81
CA SER A 7 -34.28 -30.63 18.90
C SER A 7 -33.67 -29.79 20.05
N PRO A 8 -33.80 -30.21 21.32
CA PRO A 8 -33.28 -29.46 22.47
C PRO A 8 -31.75 -29.57 22.62
N PRO A 9 -31.07 -28.56 23.19
CA PRO A 9 -29.62 -28.57 23.44
C PRO A 9 -29.23 -29.46 24.63
N ASP A 10 -28.00 -29.99 24.59
CA ASP A 10 -27.42 -30.89 25.61
C ASP A 10 -27.07 -30.13 26.93
N PRO A 11 -27.51 -30.59 28.12
CA PRO A 11 -27.27 -29.89 29.39
C PRO A 11 -25.81 -29.76 29.84
N ARG A 12 -24.83 -30.40 29.19
CA ARG A 12 -23.46 -30.55 29.72
C ARG A 12 -22.52 -29.34 29.57
N LEU A 13 -22.97 -28.25 28.95
CA LEU A 13 -22.13 -27.05 28.73
C LEU A 13 -22.35 -25.91 29.74
N SER A 14 -23.30 -26.03 30.68
CA SER A 14 -23.64 -24.94 31.62
C SER A 14 -22.84 -24.92 32.93
N GLU A 15 -22.16 -26.00 33.31
CA GLU A 15 -21.53 -26.11 34.65
C GLU A 15 -20.11 -25.52 34.74
N LEU A 16 -19.38 -25.40 33.63
CA LEU A 16 -18.00 -24.90 33.63
C LEU A 16 -17.87 -23.37 33.81
N SER A 17 -18.95 -22.61 33.58
CA SER A 17 -18.91 -21.13 33.60
C SER A 17 -19.11 -20.49 34.97
N GLN A 18 -19.29 -21.27 36.06
CA GLN A 18 -19.58 -20.73 37.40
C GLN A 18 -18.42 -20.90 38.42
N SER A 19 -17.31 -21.55 38.06
CA SER A 19 -16.25 -21.89 39.02
C SER A 19 -15.11 -20.85 39.17
N LEU A 20 -15.12 -19.74 38.43
CA LEU A 20 -13.99 -18.79 38.35
C LEU A 20 -14.24 -17.39 38.93
N THR A 21 -15.44 -17.10 39.44
CA THR A 21 -15.81 -15.77 39.98
C THR A 21 -15.77 -15.68 41.51
N ALA A 22 -15.17 -16.66 42.20
CA ALA A 22 -15.34 -16.86 43.65
C ALA A 22 -14.03 -16.92 44.47
N GLN A 23 -13.02 -16.09 44.15
CA GLN A 23 -11.88 -15.86 45.06
C GLN A 23 -11.12 -14.55 44.82
N SER A 24 -11.76 -13.41 45.10
CA SER A 24 -11.11 -12.08 45.17
C SER A 24 -11.70 -11.24 46.30
N ALA A 25 -11.39 -11.60 47.57
CA ALA A 25 -11.91 -10.93 48.75
C ALA A 25 -11.05 -11.17 50.02
N ALA A 26 -9.78 -10.77 50.00
CA ALA A 26 -8.95 -10.67 51.21
C ALA A 26 -7.92 -9.53 51.05
N GLY A 27 -8.08 -8.45 51.82
CA GLY A 27 -7.21 -7.26 51.72
C GLY A 27 -6.17 -7.19 52.83
N ALA A 28 -4.93 -6.85 52.48
CA ALA A 28 -3.86 -6.52 53.42
C ALA A 28 -2.84 -5.52 52.83
N SER A 29 -2.90 -4.27 53.29
CA SER A 29 -1.76 -3.32 53.32
C SER A 29 -0.99 -3.54 54.65
N PRO A 30 0.24 -3.01 54.90
CA PRO A 30 0.98 -1.90 54.24
C PRO A 30 2.49 -2.29 54.00
N PRO A 31 3.54 -1.42 54.00
CA PRO A 31 3.65 0.05 54.04
C PRO A 31 4.62 0.73 53.02
N HIS A 32 4.70 2.06 53.08
CA HIS A 32 5.62 2.94 52.33
C HIS A 32 7.05 3.06 52.90
N ARG A 33 7.98 3.53 52.03
CA ARG A 33 9.23 4.33 52.24
C ARG A 33 10.56 3.62 51.91
N PRO A 34 11.63 4.37 51.53
CA PRO A 34 11.66 5.66 50.80
C PRO A 34 12.72 5.69 49.67
N ASP A 35 12.84 6.83 48.98
CA ASP A 35 13.96 7.14 48.07
C ASP A 35 15.32 7.13 48.77
N ASN A 36 16.40 6.84 48.02
CA ASN A 36 17.75 7.25 48.42
C ASN A 36 18.69 7.44 47.21
N ASN A 37 19.39 8.58 47.16
CA ASN A 37 20.47 8.82 46.19
C ASN A 37 21.80 8.29 46.73
N GLY A 38 22.64 7.70 45.88
CA GLY A 38 23.98 7.21 46.25
C GLY A 38 24.94 7.18 45.07
N HIS A 39 26.16 7.66 45.27
CA HIS A 39 27.16 7.89 44.22
C HIS A 39 28.34 6.89 44.31
N LEU A 40 29.12 6.81 43.22
CA LEU A 40 30.48 6.23 43.08
C LEU A 40 30.59 4.70 43.00
N ALA A 41 31.62 4.11 42.36
CA ALA A 41 32.43 4.52 41.19
C ALA A 41 33.45 3.40 40.83
N SER A 42 33.66 3.12 39.53
CA SER A 42 34.96 2.64 39.01
C SER A 42 35.05 2.69 37.48
N SER A 43 36.22 3.14 37.00
CA SER A 43 36.79 3.11 35.63
C SER A 43 38.26 2.65 35.79
N PRO A 44 39.16 2.61 34.76
CA PRO A 44 39.08 3.00 33.34
C PRO A 44 38.87 1.75 32.44
N GLU A 45 39.30 1.54 31.17
CA GLU A 45 40.25 2.13 30.18
C GLU A 45 39.67 1.88 28.75
N GLU A 46 39.98 2.60 27.66
CA GLU A 46 40.81 3.81 27.44
C GLU A 46 40.35 4.58 26.16
N SER A 47 40.99 5.74 25.92
CA SER A 47 41.00 6.63 24.75
C SER A 47 41.13 5.99 23.35
N PHE A 48 40.54 6.60 22.31
CA PHE A 48 41.27 7.44 21.32
C PHE A 48 40.41 8.04 20.20
N SER A 49 40.63 9.33 19.92
CA SER A 49 40.36 10.04 18.65
C SER A 49 41.51 11.05 18.42
N PRO A 50 41.76 11.58 17.20
CA PRO A 50 40.91 12.69 16.71
C PRO A 50 40.77 12.86 15.18
N THR A 51 39.75 13.63 14.81
CA THR A 51 39.66 14.67 13.76
C THR A 51 40.65 14.68 12.59
N SER A 52 40.11 14.78 11.36
CA SER A 52 40.73 15.52 10.24
C SER A 52 39.67 16.05 9.27
N VAL A 53 39.64 17.37 9.06
CA VAL A 53 38.83 18.05 8.03
C VAL A 53 39.77 18.71 7.04
N ILE A 54 39.66 18.37 5.75
CA ILE A 54 40.38 19.06 4.67
C ILE A 54 39.42 19.34 3.52
N TYR A 55 39.22 20.62 3.22
CA TYR A 55 38.72 21.08 1.92
C TYR A 55 39.82 20.90 0.87
N PHE A 56 39.47 20.45 -0.34
CA PHE A 56 40.17 20.90 -1.54
C PHE A 56 39.21 21.07 -2.72
N LYS A 57 39.48 22.11 -3.51
CA LYS A 57 38.78 22.49 -4.74
C LYS A 57 39.87 22.76 -5.79
N GLU A 58 39.49 22.60 -7.07
CA GLU A 58 40.22 23.15 -8.23
C GLU A 58 41.56 22.49 -8.61
N ALA A 59 41.48 21.62 -9.63
CA ALA A 59 42.56 21.38 -10.59
C ALA A 59 41.97 20.89 -11.92
N LEU A 60 41.84 21.79 -12.91
CA LEU A 60 41.54 21.42 -14.30
C LEU A 60 42.85 21.27 -15.10
N SER A 61 42.76 20.54 -16.22
CA SER A 61 43.77 20.39 -17.28
C SER A 61 45.11 19.73 -16.90
N SER A 62 45.33 18.50 -17.38
CA SER A 62 46.43 18.17 -18.33
C SER A 62 46.51 16.66 -18.58
N ALA A 63 46.03 16.19 -19.75
CA ALA A 63 46.25 14.83 -20.23
C ALA A 63 46.18 14.78 -21.77
N ASN A 64 47.28 15.14 -22.44
CA ASN A 64 47.42 14.90 -23.89
C ASN A 64 47.62 13.40 -24.15
N VAL A 65 46.82 12.82 -25.06
CA VAL A 65 47.15 11.54 -25.71
C VAL A 65 46.99 11.71 -27.22
N GLN A 66 48.10 11.61 -27.95
CA GLN A 66 48.11 11.61 -29.41
C GLN A 66 47.91 10.19 -29.95
N PHE A 67 47.14 10.04 -31.01
CA PHE A 67 47.15 8.83 -31.84
C PHE A 67 47.81 9.10 -33.20
N GLY A 68 48.67 8.17 -33.62
CA GLY A 68 49.50 8.31 -34.82
C GLY A 68 48.79 7.98 -36.13
N LYS A 69 49.32 8.50 -37.24
CA LYS A 69 48.91 8.15 -38.62
C LYS A 69 49.64 6.91 -39.13
N LEU A 70 48.95 6.06 -39.90
CA LEU A 70 49.36 5.65 -41.25
C LEU A 70 48.19 4.93 -41.97
N GLY A 71 47.82 5.34 -43.18
CA GLY A 71 47.93 4.45 -44.35
C GLY A 71 46.75 4.68 -45.34
N PRO A 72 46.92 4.52 -46.67
CA PRO A 72 45.96 5.05 -47.66
C PRO A 72 44.95 4.03 -48.21
N ALA A 73 43.88 4.55 -48.84
CA ALA A 73 42.84 3.82 -49.56
C ALA A 73 42.90 4.07 -51.09
N PRO A 74 42.19 3.28 -51.94
CA PRO A 74 41.95 3.64 -53.34
C PRO A 74 40.49 3.51 -53.83
N SER A 75 40.02 4.53 -54.60
CA SER A 75 39.00 4.48 -55.69
C SER A 75 37.56 3.97 -55.41
N LEU A 76 36.45 4.37 -56.08
CA LEU A 76 36.01 5.39 -57.08
C LEU A 76 34.45 5.25 -57.19
N PRO A 77 33.65 6.05 -57.93
CA PRO A 77 33.76 7.45 -58.41
C PRO A 77 32.54 8.34 -57.96
N THR A 78 32.46 9.58 -58.45
CA THR A 78 31.42 10.59 -58.10
C THR A 78 30.36 10.79 -59.19
N VAL A 79 29.08 11.05 -58.82
CA VAL A 79 28.09 11.69 -59.71
C VAL A 79 27.28 12.80 -58.99
N VAL A 80 27.55 14.04 -59.40
CA VAL A 80 26.68 15.23 -59.54
C VAL A 80 25.32 15.30 -58.80
N SER A 81 25.13 16.35 -57.97
CA SER A 81 24.00 17.28 -58.13
C SER A 81 24.15 18.61 -57.37
N GLY A 82 23.59 19.69 -57.96
CA GLY A 82 23.09 20.92 -57.33
C GLY A 82 23.89 21.66 -56.25
N GLN A 83 24.49 22.81 -56.60
CA GLN A 83 24.74 23.86 -55.62
C GLN A 83 23.41 24.53 -55.22
N TYR A 84 23.11 24.57 -53.92
CA TYR A 84 22.17 25.52 -53.32
C TYR A 84 22.90 26.31 -52.24
N GLU A 85 22.91 27.64 -52.37
CA GLU A 85 23.64 28.54 -51.50
C GLU A 85 22.84 28.82 -50.21
N PHE A 86 23.12 28.05 -49.16
CA PHE A 86 22.52 28.28 -47.85
C PHE A 86 23.22 29.44 -47.12
N HIS A 87 22.56 30.60 -47.09
CA HIS A 87 22.85 31.62 -46.09
C HIS A 87 22.56 31.06 -44.70
N ILE A 88 23.62 30.68 -43.96
CA ILE A 88 23.50 30.27 -42.56
C ILE A 88 23.33 31.54 -41.71
N GLU A 89 22.10 32.05 -41.64
CA GLU A 89 21.75 32.99 -40.59
C GLU A 89 21.90 32.29 -39.24
N ARG A 90 22.76 32.84 -38.38
CA ARG A 90 23.28 32.14 -37.20
C ARG A 90 22.28 32.21 -36.04
N SER A 91 21.14 31.54 -36.22
CA SER A 91 20.09 31.42 -35.21
C SER A 91 20.68 30.94 -33.88
N ARG A 92 20.11 31.43 -32.79
CA ARG A 92 20.63 31.21 -31.44
C ARG A 92 20.33 29.77 -30.99
N LYS A 93 20.97 29.38 -29.88
CA LYS A 93 20.90 28.04 -29.26
C LYS A 93 19.48 27.41 -29.35
N PRO A 94 19.36 26.08 -29.50
CA PRO A 94 18.05 25.43 -29.38
C PRO A 94 17.43 25.82 -28.04
N LYS A 95 16.18 26.31 -28.08
CA LYS A 95 15.35 26.45 -26.87
C LYS A 95 15.14 25.07 -26.27
N ASN A 96 15.00 25.00 -24.95
CA ASN A 96 14.67 23.75 -24.28
C ASN A 96 13.22 23.40 -24.62
N SER A 97 12.99 22.29 -25.32
CA SER A 97 11.63 21.84 -25.72
C SER A 97 10.67 21.60 -24.54
N TRP A 98 11.20 21.58 -23.31
CA TRP A 98 10.46 21.47 -22.06
C TRP A 98 9.95 22.83 -21.53
N GLU A 99 10.60 23.94 -21.89
CA GLU A 99 10.15 25.29 -21.49
C GLU A 99 8.85 25.64 -22.23
N ASP A 100 8.84 25.53 -23.56
CA ASP A 100 7.63 25.72 -24.39
C ASP A 100 6.49 24.75 -23.96
N PHE A 101 6.81 23.55 -23.49
CA PHE A 101 5.83 22.56 -23.00
C PHE A 101 5.28 22.90 -21.59
N THR A 102 6.09 23.53 -20.74
CA THR A 102 5.66 24.03 -19.43
C THR A 102 4.81 25.29 -19.60
N GLU A 103 5.20 26.19 -20.50
CA GLU A 103 4.44 27.39 -20.87
C GLU A 103 3.08 27.03 -21.48
N LEU A 104 2.99 25.98 -22.31
CA LEU A 104 1.72 25.44 -22.81
C LEU A 104 0.82 24.94 -21.65
N VAL A 105 1.40 24.23 -20.68
CA VAL A 105 0.67 23.71 -19.51
C VAL A 105 0.18 24.82 -18.58
N GLU A 106 0.95 25.91 -18.43
CA GLU A 106 0.53 27.10 -17.68
C GLU A 106 -0.54 27.90 -18.43
N GLN A 107 -0.43 28.05 -19.76
CA GLN A 107 -1.49 28.64 -20.59
C GLN A 107 -2.79 27.84 -20.53
N MET A 108 -2.72 26.51 -20.41
CA MET A 108 -3.91 25.66 -20.23
C MET A 108 -4.52 25.78 -18.82
N GLN A 109 -3.76 26.16 -17.80
CA GLN A 109 -4.32 26.49 -16.47
C GLN A 109 -5.08 27.82 -16.45
N MET A 110 -4.93 28.68 -17.46
CA MET A 110 -5.76 29.88 -17.64
C MET A 110 -7.16 29.58 -18.25
N LEU A 111 -7.42 28.34 -18.68
CA LEU A 111 -8.75 27.94 -19.20
C LEU A 111 -9.71 27.43 -18.10
N ASP A 112 -9.26 27.27 -16.86
CA ASP A 112 -10.08 26.79 -15.74
C ASP A 112 -11.18 27.79 -15.30
N GLU A 113 -11.12 29.07 -15.70
CA GLU A 113 -12.11 30.10 -15.30
C GLU A 113 -13.54 29.87 -15.83
N PHE A 114 -13.78 28.90 -16.73
CA PHE A 114 -15.06 28.76 -17.45
C PHE A 114 -15.89 27.49 -17.15
N LYS A 115 -15.55 26.70 -16.13
CA LYS A 115 -16.37 25.56 -15.65
C LYS A 115 -17.05 25.92 -14.31
N ASP A 116 -18.36 25.67 -14.20
CA ASP A 116 -19.14 25.94 -12.97
C ASP A 116 -18.54 25.12 -11.79
N PRO A 117 -18.05 25.74 -10.71
CA PRO A 117 -17.25 25.09 -9.66
C PRO A 117 -18.07 24.19 -8.71
N LYS A 118 -19.10 23.53 -9.23
CA LYS A 118 -20.07 22.70 -8.51
C LYS A 118 -20.44 21.38 -9.20
N ASP A 119 -19.99 21.12 -10.43
CA ASP A 119 -20.13 19.78 -11.02
C ASP A 119 -19.11 18.81 -10.37
N PRO A 120 -19.55 17.81 -9.57
CA PRO A 120 -18.63 16.86 -8.96
C PRO A 120 -17.88 16.01 -9.99
N ILE A 121 -18.42 15.81 -11.19
CA ILE A 121 -17.80 14.98 -12.23
C ILE A 121 -16.69 15.76 -12.96
N ALA A 122 -16.87 17.06 -13.20
CA ALA A 122 -15.79 17.94 -13.64
C ALA A 122 -14.65 18.01 -12.61
N ILE A 123 -14.98 18.09 -11.31
CA ILE A 123 -13.99 18.05 -10.22
C ILE A 123 -13.26 16.69 -10.20
N GLU A 124 -13.95 15.57 -10.40
CA GLU A 124 -13.34 14.24 -10.51
C GLU A 124 -12.38 14.14 -11.71
N ARG A 125 -12.77 14.64 -12.90
CA ARG A 125 -11.88 14.73 -14.08
C ARG A 125 -10.64 15.57 -13.80
N LEU A 126 -10.80 16.75 -13.22
CA LEU A 126 -9.70 17.68 -12.94
C LEU A 126 -8.71 17.07 -11.93
N ASN A 127 -9.22 16.40 -10.88
CA ASN A 127 -8.40 15.69 -9.92
C ASN A 127 -7.62 14.54 -10.58
N LEU A 128 -8.25 13.71 -11.42
CA LEU A 128 -7.59 12.63 -12.14
C LEU A 128 -6.53 13.16 -13.14
N MET A 129 -6.81 14.26 -13.83
CA MET A 129 -5.85 14.93 -14.72
C MET A 129 -4.63 15.44 -13.95
N ASN A 130 -4.82 16.08 -12.80
CA ASN A 130 -3.74 16.55 -11.95
C ASN A 130 -2.91 15.38 -11.36
N MET A 131 -3.56 14.29 -10.96
CA MET A 131 -2.87 13.07 -10.55
C MET A 131 -2.04 12.45 -11.69
N ALA A 132 -2.57 12.42 -12.92
CA ALA A 132 -1.82 11.96 -14.09
C ALA A 132 -0.65 12.88 -14.43
N LYS A 133 -0.83 14.21 -14.35
CA LYS A 133 0.23 15.22 -14.55
C LYS A 133 1.37 15.03 -13.54
N LEU A 134 1.06 14.87 -12.25
CA LEU A 134 2.04 14.60 -11.20
C LEU A 134 2.74 13.25 -11.39
N SER A 135 1.98 12.20 -11.72
CA SER A 135 2.51 10.84 -11.89
C SER A 135 3.43 10.73 -13.11
N ILE A 136 3.04 11.29 -14.25
CA ILE A 136 3.87 11.33 -15.47
C ILE A 136 5.14 12.15 -15.23
N LYS A 137 5.03 13.34 -14.63
CA LYS A 137 6.19 14.19 -14.30
C LYS A 137 7.17 13.44 -13.39
N GLY A 138 6.69 12.96 -12.24
CA GLY A 138 7.52 12.27 -11.25
C GLY A 138 8.15 10.98 -11.77
N LEU A 139 7.44 10.23 -12.62
CA LEU A 139 8.00 9.05 -13.29
C LEU A 139 9.13 9.44 -14.27
N ILE A 140 8.97 10.48 -15.09
CA ILE A 140 10.02 10.94 -16.02
C ILE A 140 11.24 11.43 -15.24
N GLU A 141 11.06 12.30 -14.24
CA GLU A 141 12.16 12.85 -13.44
C GLU A 141 12.90 11.76 -12.66
N SER A 142 12.17 10.85 -12.01
CA SER A 142 12.78 9.76 -11.25
C SER A 142 13.50 8.76 -12.16
N ALA A 143 12.96 8.44 -13.33
CA ALA A 143 13.60 7.53 -14.30
C ALA A 143 14.87 8.14 -14.92
N LEU A 144 14.84 9.43 -15.28
CA LEU A 144 16.01 10.14 -15.79
C LEU A 144 17.11 10.26 -14.73
N ASN A 145 16.75 10.47 -13.46
CA ASN A 145 17.69 10.46 -12.34
C ASN A 145 18.26 9.06 -12.04
N LEU A 146 17.52 7.99 -12.33
CA LEU A 146 17.97 6.60 -12.15
C LEU A 146 18.91 6.12 -13.28
N GLY A 147 18.75 6.65 -14.49
CA GLY A 147 19.69 6.47 -15.61
C GLY A 147 19.81 5.04 -16.16
N ARG A 148 18.86 4.14 -15.85
CA ARG A 148 18.85 2.72 -16.24
C ARG A 148 17.44 2.27 -16.65
N THR A 149 17.35 1.16 -17.38
CA THR A 149 16.09 0.47 -17.71
C THR A 149 15.24 0.21 -16.46
N LEU A 150 13.95 0.54 -16.51
CA LEU A 150 12.99 0.28 -15.43
C LEU A 150 12.49 -1.17 -15.45
N ASP A 151 12.26 -1.71 -14.26
CA ASP A 151 11.71 -3.05 -13.99
C ASP A 151 10.23 -2.98 -13.55
N SER A 152 9.62 -4.13 -13.25
CA SER A 152 8.23 -4.23 -12.75
C SER A 152 8.03 -3.68 -11.34
N ASP A 153 9.10 -3.52 -10.58
CA ASP A 153 9.10 -3.37 -9.13
C ASP A 153 9.34 -1.89 -8.73
N TYR A 154 9.70 -1.06 -9.72
CA TYR A 154 9.90 0.37 -9.59
C TYR A 154 8.61 1.14 -9.28
N ALA A 155 8.45 1.54 -8.01
CA ALA A 155 7.23 2.15 -7.47
C ALA A 155 6.66 3.35 -8.27
N PRO A 156 7.45 4.32 -8.80
CA PRO A 156 6.91 5.40 -9.63
C PRO A 156 6.19 4.90 -10.89
N LEU A 157 6.64 3.78 -11.46
CA LEU A 157 6.04 3.17 -12.65
C LEU A 157 4.79 2.33 -12.30
N GLN A 158 4.79 1.64 -11.16
CA GLN A 158 3.59 0.98 -10.64
C GLN A 158 2.47 2.00 -10.39
N GLN A 159 2.81 3.10 -9.71
CA GLN A 159 1.92 4.22 -9.44
C GLN A 159 1.35 4.85 -10.73
N PHE A 160 2.19 5.03 -11.76
CA PHE A 160 1.74 5.49 -13.08
C PHE A 160 0.67 4.56 -13.69
N PHE A 161 0.88 3.24 -13.69
CA PHE A 161 -0.11 2.31 -14.22
C PHE A 161 -1.43 2.32 -13.41
N VAL A 162 -1.34 2.51 -12.09
CA VAL A 162 -2.52 2.69 -11.23
C VAL A 162 -3.30 3.96 -11.58
N VAL A 163 -2.63 5.10 -11.74
CA VAL A 163 -3.27 6.37 -12.10
C VAL A 163 -3.89 6.30 -13.50
N MET A 164 -3.20 5.68 -14.48
CA MET A 164 -3.75 5.45 -15.82
C MET A 164 -4.98 4.52 -15.82
N GLU A 165 -4.99 3.47 -14.99
CA GLU A 165 -6.17 2.61 -14.81
C GLU A 165 -7.38 3.40 -14.27
N HIS A 166 -7.18 4.34 -13.35
CA HIS A 166 -8.25 5.20 -12.86
C HIS A 166 -8.76 6.18 -13.93
N CYS A 167 -7.85 6.83 -14.68
CA CYS A 167 -8.20 7.72 -15.79
C CYS A 167 -9.02 6.99 -16.88
N LEU A 168 -8.63 5.76 -17.22
CA LEU A 168 -9.31 4.92 -18.20
C LEU A 168 -10.62 4.28 -17.67
N LYS A 169 -10.84 4.26 -16.35
CA LYS A 169 -12.10 3.82 -15.73
C LYS A 169 -13.14 4.94 -15.57
N HIS A 170 -12.70 6.20 -15.49
CA HIS A 170 -13.59 7.34 -15.26
C HIS A 170 -14.66 7.46 -16.36
N GLY A 171 -15.93 7.46 -15.95
CA GLY A 171 -17.07 7.55 -16.88
C GLY A 171 -17.31 6.33 -17.78
N LEU A 172 -16.73 5.16 -17.52
CA LEU A 172 -17.07 3.92 -18.25
C LEU A 172 -18.54 3.53 -18.04
N LYS A 173 -19.23 3.21 -19.14
CA LYS A 173 -20.59 2.66 -19.19
C LYS A 173 -20.64 1.24 -18.62
N SER A 174 -21.53 1.01 -17.66
CA SER A 174 -21.75 -0.33 -17.09
C SER A 174 -22.53 -1.22 -18.07
N LYS A 175 -21.82 -1.91 -18.99
CA LYS A 175 -22.41 -3.01 -19.77
C LYS A 175 -22.91 -4.10 -18.80
N LYS A 176 -24.21 -4.40 -18.84
CA LYS A 176 -24.87 -5.39 -17.95
C LYS A 176 -24.55 -6.81 -18.40
N THR A 177 -23.61 -7.47 -17.72
CA THR A 177 -23.33 -8.89 -17.88
C THR A 177 -24.10 -9.72 -16.85
N PHE A 178 -24.55 -10.92 -17.23
CA PHE A 178 -25.40 -11.79 -16.41
C PHE A 178 -24.76 -12.24 -15.07
N LEU A 179 -23.43 -12.10 -14.94
CA LEU A 179 -22.64 -12.43 -13.73
C LEU A 179 -22.17 -11.20 -12.94
N GLY A 180 -22.62 -9.98 -13.27
CA GLY A 180 -22.34 -8.77 -12.49
C GLY A 180 -21.88 -7.56 -13.30
N GLN A 181 -21.71 -6.42 -12.62
CA GLN A 181 -21.14 -5.20 -13.22
C GLN A 181 -19.61 -5.24 -13.09
N ASN A 182 -18.89 -5.31 -14.21
CA ASN A 182 -17.43 -5.30 -14.20
C ASN A 182 -16.90 -4.25 -15.18
N LYS A 183 -16.49 -3.08 -14.66
CA LYS A 183 -16.00 -1.94 -15.45
C LYS A 183 -14.54 -2.18 -15.89
N SER A 184 -14.35 -2.84 -17.03
CA SER A 184 -13.05 -2.99 -17.67
C SER A 184 -12.83 -1.96 -18.78
N PHE A 185 -11.66 -1.33 -18.78
CA PHE A 185 -11.18 -0.43 -19.83
C PHE A 185 -10.59 -1.16 -21.05
N TRP A 186 -10.65 -2.50 -21.10
CA TRP A 186 -10.15 -3.30 -22.22
C TRP A 186 -10.92 -3.11 -23.53
N GLY A 187 -12.25 -3.01 -23.47
CA GLY A 187 -13.08 -2.81 -24.67
C GLY A 187 -12.71 -1.56 -25.50
N PRO A 188 -12.46 -0.39 -24.86
CA PRO A 188 -11.79 0.73 -25.51
C PRO A 188 -10.44 0.37 -26.16
N LEU A 189 -9.55 -0.31 -25.46
CA LEU A 189 -8.21 -0.66 -26.00
C LEU A 189 -8.28 -1.59 -27.23
N GLU A 190 -9.29 -2.46 -27.32
CA GLU A 190 -9.59 -3.27 -28.52
C GLU A 190 -10.06 -2.42 -29.73
N LEU A 191 -10.32 -1.11 -29.58
CA LEU A 191 -10.47 -0.20 -30.71
C LEU A 191 -9.11 0.23 -31.29
N VAL A 192 -8.04 0.26 -30.49
CA VAL A 192 -6.71 0.69 -30.97
C VAL A 192 -6.19 -0.26 -32.04
N GLU A 193 -6.35 -1.58 -31.87
CA GLU A 193 -6.05 -2.62 -32.88
C GLU A 193 -6.74 -2.35 -34.23
N LYS A 194 -7.94 -1.75 -34.21
CA LYS A 194 -8.74 -1.44 -35.42
C LYS A 194 -8.38 -0.10 -36.07
N LEU A 195 -7.66 0.77 -35.35
CA LEU A 195 -7.30 2.12 -35.80
C LEU A 195 -5.80 2.22 -36.15
N THR A 196 -4.95 1.47 -35.46
CA THR A 196 -3.49 1.44 -35.63
C THR A 196 -3.02 -0.03 -35.71
N PRO A 197 -2.70 -0.55 -36.90
CA PRO A 197 -2.31 -1.95 -37.08
C PRO A 197 -1.09 -2.40 -36.25
N GLU A 198 -0.15 -1.48 -35.94
CA GLU A 198 1.00 -1.74 -35.05
C GLU A 198 0.56 -2.24 -33.65
N ALA A 199 -0.59 -1.79 -33.15
CA ALA A 199 -1.13 -2.23 -31.87
C ALA A 199 -1.65 -3.68 -31.91
N GLY A 200 -1.82 -4.28 -33.10
CA GLY A 200 -2.25 -5.68 -33.24
C GLY A 200 -1.27 -6.66 -32.59
N GLU A 201 0.04 -6.42 -32.68
CA GLU A 201 1.07 -7.29 -32.12
C GLU A 201 0.93 -7.42 -30.59
N ILE A 202 0.82 -6.29 -29.89
CA ILE A 202 0.62 -6.28 -28.44
C ILE A 202 -0.78 -6.77 -28.06
N THR A 203 -1.79 -6.48 -28.88
CA THR A 203 -3.17 -6.88 -28.59
C THR A 203 -3.36 -8.39 -28.75
N ALA A 204 -2.64 -9.04 -29.67
CA ALA A 204 -2.50 -10.51 -29.72
C ALA A 204 -1.69 -11.05 -28.53
N SER A 205 -0.51 -10.48 -28.25
CA SER A 205 0.37 -10.89 -27.13
C SER A 205 -0.34 -10.88 -25.77
N VAL A 206 -1.33 -10.00 -25.58
CA VAL A 206 -2.16 -9.90 -24.37
C VAL A 206 -3.30 -10.93 -24.34
N LYS A 207 -3.84 -11.31 -25.50
CA LYS A 207 -4.86 -12.37 -25.61
C LYS A 207 -4.25 -13.75 -25.32
N ASP A 208 -2.98 -13.94 -25.69
CA ASP A 208 -2.24 -15.21 -25.57
C ASP A 208 -1.39 -15.32 -24.28
N LEU A 209 -1.37 -14.30 -23.40
CA LEU A 209 -0.51 -14.29 -22.21
C LEU A 209 -0.93 -15.37 -21.19
N PRO A 210 -0.05 -16.32 -20.81
CA PRO A 210 -0.40 -17.40 -19.90
C PRO A 210 -0.75 -16.88 -18.50
N GLY A 211 -1.78 -17.48 -17.89
CA GLY A 211 -2.30 -17.12 -16.57
C GLY A 211 -3.33 -15.99 -16.57
N LEU A 212 -3.44 -15.20 -17.65
CA LEU A 212 -4.25 -13.98 -17.72
C LEU A 212 -5.71 -14.26 -18.09
N LYS A 213 -6.61 -14.19 -17.11
CA LYS A 213 -8.02 -14.61 -17.21
C LYS A 213 -9.00 -13.44 -17.33
N THR A 214 -8.74 -12.30 -16.68
CA THR A 214 -9.71 -11.19 -16.66
C THR A 214 -9.47 -10.16 -17.78
N PRO A 215 -10.53 -9.49 -18.28
CA PRO A 215 -10.37 -8.32 -19.13
C PRO A 215 -9.63 -7.17 -18.44
N LEU A 216 -9.64 -7.06 -17.11
CA LEU A 216 -8.91 -6.01 -16.40
C LEU A 216 -7.39 -6.25 -16.46
N GLY A 217 -6.97 -7.49 -16.22
CA GLY A 217 -5.59 -7.95 -16.41
C GLY A 217 -5.09 -7.73 -17.84
N ARG A 218 -5.95 -7.97 -18.86
CA ARG A 218 -5.63 -7.65 -20.27
C ARG A 218 -5.34 -6.17 -20.48
N GLY A 219 -6.18 -5.27 -19.96
CA GLY A 219 -5.90 -3.84 -19.98
C GLY A 219 -4.55 -3.47 -19.33
N ARG A 220 -4.22 -4.10 -18.20
CA ARG A 220 -2.97 -3.87 -17.45
C ARG A 220 -1.71 -4.39 -18.15
N ALA A 221 -1.79 -5.55 -18.82
CA ALA A 221 -0.72 -6.10 -19.64
C ALA A 221 -0.49 -5.23 -20.88
N TRP A 222 -1.57 -4.81 -21.54
CA TRP A 222 -1.51 -3.98 -22.74
C TRP A 222 -0.88 -2.61 -22.47
N LEU A 223 -1.22 -1.95 -21.36
CA LEU A 223 -0.58 -0.69 -20.97
C LEU A 223 0.93 -0.84 -20.75
N ARG A 224 1.39 -1.97 -20.19
CA ARG A 224 2.81 -2.29 -20.01
C ARG A 224 3.51 -2.46 -21.36
N LEU A 225 2.95 -3.27 -22.25
CA LEU A 225 3.50 -3.47 -23.60
C LEU A 225 3.52 -2.19 -24.44
N ALA A 226 2.46 -1.38 -24.40
CA ALA A 226 2.38 -0.10 -25.11
C ALA A 226 3.43 0.92 -24.61
N LEU A 227 3.77 0.88 -23.32
CA LEU A 227 4.87 1.67 -22.76
C LEU A 227 6.24 1.14 -23.21
N MET A 228 6.45 -0.19 -23.16
CA MET A 228 7.71 -0.82 -23.63
C MET A 228 7.95 -0.57 -25.13
N GLN A 229 6.89 -0.54 -25.96
CA GLN A 229 6.96 -0.13 -27.36
C GLN A 229 7.21 1.38 -27.56
N LYS A 230 7.18 2.20 -26.51
CA LYS A 230 7.22 3.69 -26.58
C LYS A 230 6.11 4.30 -27.45
N LYS A 231 4.95 3.62 -27.52
CA LYS A 231 3.80 3.95 -28.39
C LYS A 231 2.52 4.30 -27.63
N LEU A 232 2.51 4.20 -26.30
CA LEU A 232 1.34 4.45 -25.45
C LEU A 232 0.69 5.83 -25.71
N SER A 233 1.50 6.86 -25.92
CA SER A 233 1.06 8.22 -26.26
C SER A 233 0.32 8.29 -27.60
N ASP A 234 0.91 7.74 -28.66
CA ASP A 234 0.29 7.63 -30.00
C ASP A 234 -1.04 6.86 -29.95
N TYR A 235 -1.07 5.74 -29.24
CA TYR A 235 -2.28 4.93 -29.10
C TYR A 235 -3.40 5.65 -28.34
N MET A 236 -3.10 6.33 -27.23
CA MET A 236 -4.09 7.13 -26.49
C MET A 236 -4.61 8.31 -27.34
N LYS A 237 -3.72 8.98 -28.07
CA LYS A 237 -4.09 10.06 -29.00
C LYS A 237 -5.02 9.56 -30.12
N THR A 238 -4.73 8.40 -30.70
CA THR A 238 -5.55 7.80 -31.77
C THR A 238 -6.97 7.47 -31.31
N ILE A 239 -7.15 6.89 -30.11
CA ILE A 239 -8.49 6.54 -29.62
C ILE A 239 -9.30 7.78 -29.20
N ILE A 240 -8.68 8.78 -28.57
CA ILE A 240 -9.35 10.04 -28.17
C ILE A 240 -9.80 10.84 -29.39
N ASN A 241 -9.04 10.80 -30.50
CA ASN A 241 -9.45 11.41 -31.77
C ASN A 241 -10.67 10.72 -32.42
N ARG A 242 -11.10 9.56 -31.92
CA ARG A 242 -12.28 8.81 -32.38
C ARG A 242 -13.38 8.75 -31.32
N LYS A 243 -13.76 9.94 -30.81
CA LYS A 243 -14.89 10.12 -29.86
C LYS A 243 -16.19 9.48 -30.36
N ASP A 244 -16.38 9.38 -31.68
CA ASP A 244 -17.50 8.67 -32.31
C ASP A 244 -17.56 7.18 -31.89
N LEU A 245 -16.46 6.45 -32.01
CA LEU A 245 -16.36 5.05 -31.58
C LEU A 245 -16.26 4.92 -30.06
N LEU A 246 -15.52 5.82 -29.42
CA LEU A 246 -15.27 5.81 -27.98
C LEU A 246 -16.56 6.02 -27.15
N SER A 247 -17.54 6.73 -27.73
CA SER A 247 -18.87 6.94 -27.15
C SER A 247 -19.69 5.66 -26.92
N GLU A 248 -19.33 4.51 -27.51
CA GLU A 248 -19.95 3.22 -27.17
C GLU A 248 -19.59 2.76 -25.75
N PHE A 249 -18.41 3.16 -25.25
CA PHE A 249 -17.82 2.66 -24.00
C PHE A 249 -17.86 3.67 -22.85
N TYR A 250 -17.88 4.97 -23.15
CA TYR A 250 -17.84 6.04 -22.16
C TYR A 250 -19.08 6.93 -22.20
N GLU A 251 -19.48 7.47 -21.04
CA GLU A 251 -20.47 8.55 -20.95
C GLU A 251 -19.90 9.87 -21.51
N PRO A 252 -20.73 10.82 -21.97
CA PRO A 252 -20.24 12.04 -22.63
C PRO A 252 -19.28 12.88 -21.77
N ASN A 253 -19.50 12.90 -20.46
CA ASN A 253 -18.72 13.64 -19.46
C ASN A 253 -17.54 12.84 -18.86
N ALA A 254 -17.18 11.70 -19.46
CA ALA A 254 -16.05 10.88 -19.08
C ALA A 254 -14.71 11.56 -19.37
N LEU A 255 -13.63 11.13 -18.69
CA LEU A 255 -12.32 11.77 -18.82
C LEU A 255 -11.76 11.66 -20.25
N MET A 256 -11.92 10.48 -20.87
CA MET A 256 -11.49 10.21 -22.24
C MET A 256 -12.38 10.84 -23.32
N MET A 257 -13.55 11.38 -22.94
CA MET A 257 -14.51 12.02 -23.85
C MET A 257 -14.45 13.55 -23.81
N GLU A 258 -13.83 14.13 -22.79
CA GLU A 258 -13.71 15.57 -22.57
C GLU A 258 -12.33 16.09 -23.02
N GLU A 259 -11.91 17.26 -22.54
CA GLU A 259 -10.60 17.85 -22.86
C GLU A 259 -9.47 17.25 -22.00
N GLU A 260 -9.76 16.90 -20.75
CA GLU A 260 -8.75 16.46 -19.77
C GLU A 260 -7.99 15.21 -20.25
N GLY A 261 -8.66 14.28 -20.93
CA GLY A 261 -8.03 13.12 -21.56
C GLY A 261 -7.05 13.47 -22.69
N ALA A 262 -7.34 14.50 -23.49
CA ALA A 262 -6.45 14.97 -24.55
C ALA A 262 -5.18 15.61 -23.97
N VAL A 263 -5.29 16.29 -22.82
CA VAL A 263 -4.13 16.78 -22.05
C VAL A 263 -3.23 15.61 -21.65
N ILE A 264 -3.78 14.58 -21.00
CA ILE A 264 -3.02 13.40 -20.58
C ILE A 264 -2.33 12.73 -21.77
N ALA A 265 -3.02 12.54 -22.89
CA ALA A 265 -2.42 11.96 -24.10
C ALA A 265 -1.24 12.79 -24.66
N GLY A 266 -1.27 14.12 -24.50
CA GLY A 266 -0.12 14.98 -24.76
C GLY A 266 1.03 14.77 -23.78
N LEU A 267 0.75 14.74 -22.47
CA LEU A 267 1.75 14.51 -21.42
C LEU A 267 2.46 13.15 -21.57
N LEU A 268 1.74 12.11 -21.99
CA LEU A 268 2.28 10.75 -22.20
C LEU A 268 3.41 10.72 -23.23
N VAL A 269 3.53 11.69 -24.14
CA VAL A 269 4.66 11.77 -25.11
C VAL A 269 6.00 11.87 -24.39
N GLY A 270 6.05 12.50 -23.22
CA GLY A 270 7.26 12.59 -22.40
C GLY A 270 7.78 11.23 -21.92
N LEU A 271 6.92 10.21 -21.81
CA LEU A 271 7.33 8.86 -21.41
C LEU A 271 8.14 8.12 -22.47
N ASN A 272 8.14 8.59 -23.73
CA ASN A 272 8.87 7.92 -24.82
C ASN A 272 10.41 7.92 -24.56
N VAL A 273 10.92 8.79 -23.68
CA VAL A 273 12.33 8.78 -23.24
C VAL A 273 12.67 7.60 -22.32
N ILE A 274 11.69 7.06 -21.60
CA ILE A 274 11.88 6.04 -20.57
C ILE A 274 12.15 4.67 -21.21
N ASP A 275 13.22 4.01 -20.79
CA ASP A 275 13.50 2.62 -21.14
C ASP A 275 12.95 1.68 -20.06
N ALA A 276 12.27 0.61 -20.45
CA ALA A 276 11.54 -0.27 -19.54
C ALA A 276 11.49 -1.71 -20.05
N ASN A 277 11.75 -2.67 -19.18
CA ASN A 277 11.70 -4.10 -19.47
C ASN A 277 10.88 -4.81 -18.39
N LEU A 278 9.58 -4.97 -18.64
CA LEU A 278 8.61 -5.31 -17.59
C LEU A 278 8.26 -6.79 -17.66
N CYS A 279 8.63 -7.54 -16.62
CA CYS A 279 8.24 -8.93 -16.48
C CYS A 279 6.72 -9.01 -16.21
N MET A 280 5.98 -9.76 -17.03
CA MET A 280 4.53 -9.91 -16.91
C MET A 280 4.16 -11.34 -16.53
N LYS A 281 3.69 -11.54 -15.30
CA LYS A 281 2.99 -12.77 -14.89
C LYS A 281 1.49 -12.54 -14.99
N GLY A 282 0.76 -13.43 -15.67
CA GLY A 282 -0.67 -13.24 -15.92
C GLY A 282 -1.52 -13.21 -14.64
N GLU A 283 -1.11 -13.95 -13.62
CA GLU A 283 -1.82 -14.06 -12.34
C GLU A 283 -1.73 -12.78 -11.48
N ASP A 284 -0.55 -12.15 -11.40
CA ASP A 284 -0.34 -10.90 -10.67
C ASP A 284 -1.23 -9.77 -11.22
N LEU A 285 -1.40 -9.72 -12.55
CA LEU A 285 -2.16 -8.68 -13.25
C LEU A 285 -3.68 -8.79 -13.09
N ASP A 286 -4.21 -9.98 -12.76
CA ASP A 286 -5.62 -10.22 -12.45
C ASP A 286 -5.99 -9.89 -10.99
N SER A 287 -5.00 -9.67 -10.11
CA SER A 287 -5.20 -9.38 -8.68
C SER A 287 -5.82 -7.99 -8.42
N GLN A 288 -6.14 -7.67 -7.16
CA GLN A 288 -7.00 -6.51 -6.85
C GLN A 288 -6.34 -5.15 -7.15
N VAL A 289 -7.17 -4.10 -7.28
CA VAL A 289 -6.82 -2.73 -7.64
C VAL A 289 -5.72 -2.16 -6.71
N GLY A 290 -4.60 -1.75 -7.31
CA GLY A 290 -3.57 -0.97 -6.63
C GLY A 290 -4.11 0.40 -6.22
N VAL A 291 -3.79 0.85 -5.01
CA VAL A 291 -4.21 2.15 -4.47
C VAL A 291 -3.20 3.22 -4.89
N ILE A 292 -3.68 4.43 -5.16
CA ILE A 292 -2.84 5.59 -5.45
C ILE A 292 -2.08 5.98 -4.16
N ASP A 293 -0.74 5.85 -4.17
CA ASP A 293 0.08 6.33 -3.05
C ASP A 293 0.31 7.85 -3.12
N PHE A 294 -0.43 8.61 -2.32
CA PHE A 294 -0.28 10.05 -2.24
C PHE A 294 1.02 10.51 -1.53
N SER A 295 1.70 9.64 -0.77
CA SER A 295 2.94 9.99 -0.08
C SER A 295 4.07 10.39 -1.04
N MET A 296 4.03 9.85 -2.27
CA MET A 296 4.95 10.19 -3.36
C MET A 296 4.88 11.65 -3.79
N TYR A 297 3.72 12.31 -3.64
CA TYR A 297 3.49 13.69 -4.10
C TYR A 297 3.49 14.72 -2.97
N LEU A 298 3.15 14.30 -1.74
CA LEU A 298 3.17 15.16 -0.55
C LEU A 298 4.59 15.56 -0.09
N LYS A 299 5.62 14.91 -0.64
CA LYS A 299 7.02 15.05 -0.19
C LYS A 299 7.77 16.25 -0.78
N ASP A 300 7.22 16.89 -1.82
CA ASP A 300 7.94 17.90 -2.64
C ASP A 300 7.28 19.29 -2.61
N GLY A 301 6.73 19.67 -1.46
CA GLY A 301 6.06 20.97 -1.24
C GLY A 301 6.98 22.21 -1.21
N GLY A 302 8.23 22.10 -1.69
CA GLY A 302 9.29 23.10 -1.51
C GLY A 302 9.08 24.46 -2.21
N HIS A 303 8.06 24.58 -3.07
CA HIS A 303 7.76 25.77 -3.86
C HIS A 303 6.30 26.25 -3.70
N SER A 304 5.83 26.35 -2.46
CA SER A 304 4.65 27.15 -2.10
C SER A 304 5.01 28.20 -1.05
N SER A 305 4.25 29.30 -0.99
CA SER A 305 4.56 30.51 -0.22
C SER A 305 4.84 30.25 1.27
N LYS A 306 5.94 30.80 1.78
CA LYS A 306 6.37 30.70 3.20
C LYS A 306 5.24 31.02 4.17
N SER A 307 4.83 30.02 4.94
CA SER A 307 4.11 30.19 6.20
C SER A 307 4.94 29.52 7.31
N THR A 308 5.42 30.32 8.27
CA THR A 308 6.38 29.85 9.29
C THR A 308 5.81 28.80 10.25
N GLU A 309 4.49 28.63 10.25
CA GLU A 309 3.76 27.61 11.02
C GLU A 309 3.88 26.22 10.37
N GLY A 310 4.06 26.17 9.03
CA GLY A 310 4.17 24.93 8.26
C GLY A 310 5.44 24.13 8.58
N ASP A 311 6.61 24.79 8.68
CA ASP A 311 7.88 24.12 9.00
C ASP A 311 7.85 23.38 10.34
N GLY A 312 7.19 23.96 11.36
CA GLY A 312 7.02 23.32 12.66
C GLY A 312 6.14 22.07 12.59
N GLN A 313 5.05 22.13 11.81
CA GLN A 313 4.16 21.00 11.59
C GLN A 313 4.84 19.90 10.74
N ILE A 314 5.61 20.27 9.71
CA ILE A 314 6.39 19.35 8.90
C ILE A 314 7.46 18.65 9.74
N THR A 315 8.17 19.38 10.61
CA THR A 315 9.16 18.80 11.53
C THR A 315 8.52 17.77 12.45
N ALA A 316 7.39 18.11 13.10
CA ALA A 316 6.66 17.18 13.95
C ALA A 316 6.16 15.93 13.21
N ILE A 317 5.70 16.07 11.96
CA ILE A 317 5.29 14.94 11.11
C ILE A 317 6.51 14.08 10.71
N LEU A 318 7.66 14.67 10.45
CA LEU A 318 8.90 13.94 10.15
C LEU A 318 9.43 13.17 11.36
N ASP A 319 9.40 13.76 12.56
CA ASP A 319 9.78 13.07 13.80
C ASP A 319 8.80 11.92 14.12
N GLN A 320 7.50 12.15 13.96
CA GLN A 320 6.48 11.12 14.16
C GLN A 320 6.60 9.98 13.13
N LYS A 321 6.92 10.31 11.87
CA LYS A 321 7.23 9.33 10.82
C LYS A 321 8.48 8.51 11.16
N ASN A 322 9.55 9.17 11.58
CA ASN A 322 10.81 8.52 11.95
C ASN A 322 10.63 7.56 13.15
N TYR A 323 9.84 7.98 14.15
CA TYR A 323 9.44 7.11 15.26
C TYR A 323 8.66 5.85 14.80
N VAL A 324 7.71 6.00 13.86
CA VAL A 324 6.96 4.86 13.29
C VAL A 324 7.84 3.97 12.41
N GLU A 325 8.78 4.53 11.65
CA GLU A 325 9.74 3.76 10.85
C GLU A 325 10.70 2.96 11.73
N GLU A 326 11.21 3.55 12.82
CA GLU A 326 12.07 2.86 13.78
C GLU A 326 11.31 1.79 14.58
N LEU A 327 10.05 2.05 14.95
CA LEU A 327 9.17 1.05 15.58
C LEU A 327 8.89 -0.12 14.62
N ASN A 328 8.64 0.16 13.34
CA ASN A 328 8.52 -0.89 12.32
C ASN A 328 9.84 -1.64 12.11
N ARG A 329 11.00 -0.98 12.15
CA ARG A 329 12.32 -1.62 12.10
C ARG A 329 12.52 -2.59 13.25
N HIS A 330 12.14 -2.20 14.47
CA HIS A 330 12.13 -3.06 15.66
C HIS A 330 11.13 -4.21 15.56
N LEU A 331 9.92 -3.97 15.05
CA LEU A 331 8.90 -4.99 14.84
C LEU A 331 9.36 -6.04 13.80
N SER A 332 9.89 -5.60 12.66
CA SER A 332 10.46 -6.49 11.64
C SER A 332 11.64 -7.31 12.18
N ALA A 333 12.51 -6.71 13.00
CA ALA A 333 13.60 -7.44 13.66
C ALA A 333 13.08 -8.52 14.63
N SER A 334 12.02 -8.21 15.40
CA SER A 334 11.36 -9.19 16.28
C SER A 334 10.66 -10.31 15.50
N VAL A 335 9.96 -9.99 14.41
CA VAL A 335 9.34 -10.99 13.51
C VAL A 335 10.40 -11.92 12.92
N ASN A 336 11.52 -11.39 12.42
CA ASN A 336 12.63 -12.21 11.91
C ASN A 336 13.27 -13.09 13.00
N ASN A 337 13.37 -12.59 14.25
CA ASN A 337 13.88 -13.38 15.38
C ASN A 337 12.91 -14.50 15.78
N LEU A 338 11.59 -14.24 15.74
CA LEU A 338 10.56 -15.23 16.00
C LEU A 338 10.49 -16.29 14.89
N GLN A 339 10.58 -15.89 13.61
CA GLN A 339 10.65 -16.83 12.50
C GLN A 339 11.85 -17.76 12.62
N ALA A 340 13.06 -17.23 12.88
CA ALA A 340 14.25 -18.04 13.10
C ALA A 340 14.14 -19.00 14.30
N LYS A 341 13.29 -18.70 15.30
CA LYS A 341 12.95 -19.62 16.41
C LYS A 341 11.93 -20.68 15.99
N VAL A 342 10.93 -20.32 15.18
CA VAL A 342 9.97 -21.29 14.59
C VAL A 342 10.73 -22.29 13.72
N ASP A 343 11.56 -21.83 12.78
CA ASP A 343 12.36 -22.69 11.90
C ASP A 343 13.27 -23.64 12.69
N ALA A 344 13.85 -23.16 13.81
CA ALA A 344 14.69 -23.96 14.69
C ALA A 344 13.88 -25.00 15.51
N LEU A 345 12.69 -24.64 15.98
CA LEU A 345 11.78 -25.54 16.70
C LEU A 345 11.21 -26.61 15.75
N GLU A 346 10.78 -26.25 14.54
CA GLU A 346 10.33 -27.19 13.52
C GLU A 346 11.42 -28.22 13.19
N LYS A 347 12.65 -27.76 12.97
CA LYS A 347 13.82 -28.63 12.73
C LYS A 347 14.18 -29.52 13.92
N SER A 348 13.92 -29.08 15.14
CA SER A 348 14.06 -29.92 16.35
C SER A 348 12.95 -30.97 16.43
N ASN A 349 11.71 -30.58 16.10
CA ASN A 349 10.53 -31.44 16.16
C ASN A 349 10.55 -32.55 15.09
N THR A 350 11.03 -32.24 13.87
CA THR A 350 11.29 -33.27 12.85
C THR A 350 12.34 -34.27 13.32
N LYS A 351 13.45 -33.81 13.92
CA LYS A 351 14.49 -34.68 14.47
C LYS A 351 13.97 -35.57 15.62
N LEU A 352 13.15 -35.02 16.52
CA LEU A 352 12.51 -35.80 17.59
C LEU A 352 11.53 -36.84 17.01
N THR A 353 10.84 -36.52 15.92
CA THR A 353 9.96 -37.46 15.20
C THR A 353 10.77 -38.60 14.55
N GLU A 354 11.94 -38.31 13.98
CA GLU A 354 12.88 -39.32 13.47
C GLU A 354 13.42 -40.21 14.59
N GLU A 355 13.85 -39.64 15.72
CA GLU A 355 14.34 -40.39 16.88
C GLU A 355 13.25 -41.26 17.52
N LEU A 356 12.00 -40.78 17.59
CA LEU A 356 10.83 -41.55 18.00
C LEU A 356 10.56 -42.72 17.05
N ALA A 357 10.67 -42.52 15.73
CA ALA A 357 10.51 -43.59 14.75
C ALA A 357 11.61 -44.66 14.87
N VAL A 358 12.86 -44.26 15.13
CA VAL A 358 13.97 -45.19 15.40
C VAL A 358 13.74 -45.97 16.70
N ALA A 359 13.26 -45.32 17.76
CA ALA A 359 12.92 -45.96 19.02
C ALA A 359 11.78 -47.00 18.86
N ASN A 360 10.71 -46.65 18.14
CA ASN A 360 9.60 -47.55 17.85
C ASN A 360 10.03 -48.79 17.06
N ASN A 361 10.86 -48.62 16.02
CA ASN A 361 11.42 -49.76 15.27
C ASN A 361 12.23 -50.68 16.20
N ARG A 362 13.02 -50.11 17.13
CA ARG A 362 13.80 -50.91 18.09
C ARG A 362 12.93 -51.63 19.13
N ILE A 363 11.81 -51.04 19.54
CA ILE A 363 10.82 -51.72 20.39
C ILE A 363 10.23 -52.94 19.67
N ILE A 364 9.89 -52.80 18.37
CA ILE A 364 9.39 -53.92 17.56
C ILE A 364 10.42 -55.05 17.47
N THR A 365 11.70 -54.75 17.17
CA THR A 365 12.76 -55.76 17.12
C THR A 365 12.93 -56.50 18.46
N LEU A 366 12.86 -55.78 19.58
CA LEU A 366 12.95 -56.38 20.92
C LEU A 366 11.72 -57.24 21.26
N GLN A 367 10.51 -56.86 20.80
CA GLN A 367 9.31 -57.66 20.96
C GLN A 367 9.39 -58.97 20.14
N GLU A 368 9.93 -58.93 18.92
CA GLU A 368 10.20 -60.13 18.12
C GLU A 368 11.24 -61.05 18.78
N GLU A 369 12.30 -60.49 19.38
CA GLU A 369 13.30 -61.27 20.13
C GLU A 369 12.71 -61.90 21.41
N VAL A 370 11.87 -61.17 22.14
CA VAL A 370 11.19 -61.69 23.34
C VAL A 370 10.25 -62.84 22.98
N GLU A 371 9.46 -62.73 21.91
CA GLU A 371 8.56 -63.82 21.50
C GLU A 371 9.35 -65.03 20.98
N ARG A 372 10.43 -64.81 20.21
CA ARG A 372 11.36 -65.87 19.76
C ARG A 372 11.96 -66.64 20.94
N VAL A 373 12.47 -65.94 21.95
CA VAL A 373 13.04 -66.56 23.17
C VAL A 373 11.96 -67.28 23.99
N LYS A 374 10.72 -66.80 23.97
CA LYS A 374 9.55 -67.43 24.60
C LYS A 374 9.12 -68.70 23.89
N GLU A 375 9.17 -68.75 22.55
CA GLU A 375 9.00 -69.96 21.75
C GLU A 375 10.12 -70.99 22.01
N GLU A 376 11.39 -70.57 21.94
CA GLU A 376 12.55 -71.44 22.23
C GLU A 376 12.50 -72.01 23.66
N SER A 377 12.16 -71.18 24.66
CA SER A 377 11.99 -71.58 26.06
C SER A 377 10.85 -72.59 26.23
N SER A 378 9.71 -72.37 25.56
CA SER A 378 8.60 -73.33 25.55
C SER A 378 9.03 -74.67 24.94
N TYR A 379 9.76 -74.65 23.83
CA TYR A 379 10.31 -75.84 23.17
C TYR A 379 11.32 -76.58 24.07
N LEU A 380 12.15 -75.85 24.83
CA LEU A 380 13.10 -76.41 25.79
C LEU A 380 12.39 -77.06 26.99
N VAL A 381 11.28 -76.48 27.47
CA VAL A 381 10.44 -77.05 28.54
C VAL A 381 9.71 -78.31 28.05
N GLU A 382 9.16 -78.29 26.84
CA GLU A 382 8.48 -79.45 26.23
C GLU A 382 9.46 -80.60 25.96
N SER A 383 10.72 -80.28 25.60
CA SER A 383 11.81 -81.25 25.49
C SER A 383 12.22 -81.79 26.88
N SER A 384 12.34 -80.92 27.89
CA SER A 384 12.69 -81.30 29.27
C SER A 384 11.65 -82.20 29.93
N ARG A 385 10.37 -82.06 29.58
CA ARG A 385 9.28 -82.97 30.01
C ARG A 385 9.48 -84.43 29.57
N LYS A 386 10.39 -84.72 28.63
CA LYS A 386 10.78 -86.10 28.23
C LYS A 386 12.07 -86.60 28.92
N ALA A 387 12.71 -85.81 29.78
CA ALA A 387 13.97 -86.15 30.45
C ALA A 387 13.88 -85.98 31.98
N SER A 388 13.63 -87.09 32.69
CA SER A 388 13.83 -87.24 34.14
C SER A 388 14.63 -88.54 34.32
N ARG A 389 15.65 -88.70 35.18
CA ARG A 389 16.01 -88.19 36.52
C ARG A 389 17.55 -88.42 36.72
N PRO A 390 18.18 -88.21 37.91
CA PRO A 390 18.00 -87.21 38.99
C PRO A 390 19.33 -86.54 39.47
N ASP A 391 19.18 -85.67 40.50
CA ASP A 391 19.97 -85.62 41.75
C ASP A 391 21.02 -84.50 42.00
N GLY A 392 21.10 -84.06 43.27
CA GLY A 392 22.36 -83.59 43.88
C GLY A 392 22.80 -82.11 43.85
N ALA A 393 21.95 -81.07 44.03
CA ALA A 393 22.45 -79.67 44.15
C ALA A 393 21.57 -78.62 44.90
N ALA A 394 20.86 -79.00 45.97
CA ALA A 394 19.77 -78.19 46.55
C ALA A 394 20.11 -76.73 46.97
N ASP A 395 21.29 -76.48 47.54
CA ASP A 395 21.61 -75.18 48.17
C ASP A 395 22.00 -74.09 47.13
N GLY A 396 22.68 -74.50 46.05
CA GLY A 396 23.13 -73.58 45.00
C GLY A 396 22.00 -73.08 44.09
N GLN A 397 20.95 -73.88 43.89
CA GLN A 397 19.84 -73.52 43.01
C GLN A 397 18.96 -72.42 43.62
N VAL A 398 18.60 -72.52 44.90
CA VAL A 398 17.79 -71.50 45.60
C VAL A 398 18.53 -70.16 45.66
N LEU A 399 19.85 -70.18 45.89
CA LEU A 399 20.69 -68.98 45.83
C LEU A 399 20.77 -68.40 44.40
N GLY A 400 20.79 -69.26 43.37
CA GLY A 400 20.74 -68.85 41.96
C GLY A 400 19.43 -68.17 41.58
N GLU A 401 18.31 -68.75 41.98
CA GLU A 401 16.96 -68.22 41.71
C GLU A 401 16.69 -66.91 42.47
N THR A 402 17.05 -66.85 43.76
CA THR A 402 16.99 -65.61 44.56
C THR A 402 17.86 -64.51 43.94
N ARG A 403 19.07 -64.85 43.44
CA ARG A 403 19.97 -63.90 42.76
C ARG A 403 19.47 -63.48 41.38
N LYS A 404 18.63 -64.28 40.71
CA LYS A 404 17.96 -63.92 39.45
C LYS A 404 16.84 -62.93 39.72
N GLN A 405 15.96 -63.24 40.68
CA GLN A 405 14.88 -62.33 41.11
C GLN A 405 15.43 -60.98 41.59
N LEU A 406 16.49 -60.97 42.41
CA LEU A 406 17.11 -59.71 42.88
C LEU A 406 17.62 -58.82 41.72
N LYS A 407 18.10 -59.41 40.62
CA LYS A 407 18.49 -58.65 39.42
C LYS A 407 17.29 -58.11 38.66
N GLU A 408 16.25 -58.92 38.50
CA GLU A 408 15.02 -58.56 37.80
C GLU A 408 14.28 -57.43 38.54
N GLU A 409 14.18 -57.52 39.86
CA GLU A 409 13.69 -56.46 40.74
C GLU A 409 14.54 -55.18 40.65
N THR A 410 15.88 -55.31 40.64
CA THR A 410 16.78 -54.16 40.50
C THR A 410 16.62 -53.46 39.14
N GLN A 411 16.47 -54.23 38.06
CA GLN A 411 16.26 -53.70 36.71
C GLN A 411 14.90 -52.98 36.62
N LEU A 412 13.82 -53.62 37.09
CA LEU A 412 12.49 -53.00 37.14
C LEU A 412 12.50 -51.69 37.94
N ARG A 413 13.28 -51.63 39.02
CA ARG A 413 13.43 -50.41 39.84
C ARG A 413 14.15 -49.28 39.09
N LEU A 414 15.20 -49.59 38.33
CA LEU A 414 15.90 -48.63 37.47
C LEU A 414 15.00 -48.12 36.33
N ASP A 415 14.19 -49.01 35.74
CA ASP A 415 13.27 -48.64 34.66
C ASP A 415 12.13 -47.73 35.17
N VAL A 416 11.61 -47.99 36.38
CA VAL A 416 10.64 -47.13 37.08
C VAL A 416 11.25 -45.79 37.51
N GLU A 417 12.49 -45.78 37.99
CA GLU A 417 13.21 -44.55 38.36
C GLU A 417 13.44 -43.63 37.15
N LYS A 418 13.79 -44.22 36.00
CA LYS A 418 13.92 -43.52 34.72
C LYS A 418 12.59 -42.97 34.18
N GLU A 419 11.50 -43.73 34.27
CA GLU A 419 10.16 -43.26 33.87
C GLU A 419 9.68 -42.10 34.77
N LEU A 420 9.99 -42.15 36.07
CA LEU A 420 9.74 -41.05 37.01
C LEU A 420 10.49 -39.77 36.61
N GLU A 421 11.75 -39.87 36.19
CA GLU A 421 12.54 -38.73 35.75
C GLU A 421 11.99 -38.11 34.44
N VAL A 422 11.53 -38.94 33.50
CA VAL A 422 10.82 -38.49 32.29
C VAL A 422 9.52 -37.75 32.65
N GLN A 423 8.69 -38.29 33.54
CA GLN A 423 7.45 -37.62 33.96
C GLN A 423 7.70 -36.32 34.73
N ILE A 424 8.79 -36.21 35.49
CA ILE A 424 9.22 -34.96 36.12
C ILE A 424 9.56 -33.91 35.05
N GLY A 425 10.30 -34.30 34.00
CA GLY A 425 10.60 -33.42 32.86
C GLY A 425 9.34 -32.95 32.14
N MET A 426 8.46 -33.86 31.73
CA MET A 426 7.20 -33.54 31.07
C MET A 426 6.31 -32.61 31.91
N ARG A 427 6.27 -32.80 33.24
CA ARG A 427 5.51 -31.91 34.14
C ARG A 427 6.10 -30.50 34.20
N GLN A 428 7.43 -30.37 34.22
CA GLN A 428 8.11 -29.07 34.22
C GLN A 428 7.88 -28.32 32.89
N GLU A 429 7.96 -29.02 31.76
CA GLU A 429 7.69 -28.45 30.43
C GLU A 429 6.23 -28.01 30.27
N MET A 430 5.28 -28.82 30.77
CA MET A 430 3.86 -28.46 30.82
C MET A 430 3.61 -27.24 31.73
N GLU A 431 4.25 -27.16 32.90
CA GLU A 431 4.11 -26.04 33.84
C GLU A 431 4.69 -24.73 33.26
N LEU A 432 5.80 -24.81 32.53
CA LEU A 432 6.37 -23.66 31.79
C LEU A 432 5.45 -23.22 30.65
N SER A 433 4.95 -24.17 29.86
CA SER A 433 4.03 -23.91 28.75
C SER A 433 2.72 -23.27 29.23
N MET A 434 2.17 -23.74 30.36
CA MET A 434 1.00 -23.17 31.00
C MET A 434 1.23 -21.71 31.40
N LYS A 435 2.35 -21.41 32.08
CA LYS A 435 2.70 -20.02 32.47
C LYS A 435 2.91 -19.08 31.29
N MET A 436 3.43 -19.59 30.17
CA MET A 436 3.54 -18.82 28.93
C MET A 436 2.17 -18.51 28.31
N LEU A 437 1.23 -19.48 28.35
CA LEU A 437 -0.14 -19.28 27.87
C LEU A 437 -0.93 -18.33 28.79
N GLU A 438 -0.81 -18.46 30.11
CA GLU A 438 -1.39 -17.51 31.08
C GLU A 438 -0.91 -16.08 30.82
N LYS A 439 0.40 -15.90 30.56
CA LYS A 439 0.97 -14.60 30.21
C LYS A 439 0.41 -14.04 28.90
N ASP A 440 0.30 -14.84 27.85
CA ASP A 440 -0.30 -14.39 26.59
C ASP A 440 -1.77 -13.99 26.79
N ILE A 441 -2.54 -14.77 27.53
CA ILE A 441 -3.95 -14.46 27.85
C ILE A 441 -4.08 -13.12 28.58
N CYS A 442 -3.21 -12.82 29.54
CA CYS A 442 -3.16 -11.51 30.20
C CYS A 442 -2.80 -10.38 29.22
N GLU A 443 -1.75 -10.53 28.41
CA GLU A 443 -1.34 -9.51 27.43
C GLU A 443 -2.41 -9.26 26.35
N LYS A 444 -3.14 -10.30 25.93
CA LYS A 444 -4.33 -10.17 25.06
C LYS A 444 -5.50 -9.49 25.77
N HIS A 445 -5.67 -9.71 27.08
CA HIS A 445 -6.73 -9.06 27.86
C HIS A 445 -6.47 -7.56 28.00
N ASP A 446 -5.25 -7.15 28.34
CA ASP A 446 -4.86 -5.75 28.49
C ASP A 446 -5.00 -4.98 27.16
N ALA A 447 -4.51 -5.56 26.06
CA ALA A 447 -4.68 -4.98 24.72
C ALA A 447 -6.17 -4.86 24.31
N LEU A 448 -7.02 -5.82 24.72
CA LEU A 448 -8.47 -5.77 24.48
C LEU A 448 -9.17 -4.71 25.33
N VAL A 449 -8.69 -4.44 26.55
CA VAL A 449 -9.15 -3.33 27.39
C VAL A 449 -8.76 -1.99 26.77
N GLU A 450 -7.52 -1.84 26.27
CA GLU A 450 -7.08 -0.61 25.59
C GLU A 450 -7.90 -0.33 24.33
N LEU A 451 -8.10 -1.33 23.47
CA LEU A 451 -8.93 -1.19 22.26
C LEU A 451 -10.39 -0.84 22.58
N ARG A 452 -10.93 -1.31 23.71
CA ARG A 452 -12.26 -0.90 24.19
C ARG A 452 -12.29 0.56 24.64
N GLN A 453 -11.25 1.05 25.30
CA GLN A 453 -11.13 2.45 25.70
C GLN A 453 -11.00 3.37 24.48
N GLN A 454 -10.11 3.05 23.55
CA GLN A 454 -9.95 3.78 22.28
C GLN A 454 -11.27 3.86 21.50
N LEU A 455 -12.04 2.77 21.44
CA LEU A 455 -13.35 2.73 20.78
C LEU A 455 -14.38 3.67 21.45
N GLU A 456 -14.36 3.79 22.78
CA GLU A 456 -15.26 4.70 23.51
C GLU A 456 -14.84 6.18 23.33
N ASP A 457 -13.55 6.47 23.28
CA ASP A 457 -13.07 7.82 22.98
C ASP A 457 -13.37 8.25 21.54
N VAL A 458 -13.34 7.33 20.58
CA VAL A 458 -13.86 7.57 19.22
C VAL A 458 -15.36 7.87 19.22
N ARG A 459 -16.18 7.18 20.04
CA ARG A 459 -17.62 7.52 20.19
C ARG A 459 -17.80 8.92 20.77
N ARG A 460 -17.02 9.26 21.80
CA ARG A 460 -17.04 10.58 22.47
C ARG A 460 -16.71 11.71 21.48
N LEU A 461 -15.62 11.57 20.72
CA LEU A 461 -15.20 12.54 19.70
C LEU A 461 -16.23 12.68 18.58
N ASN A 462 -16.85 11.60 18.13
CA ASN A 462 -17.89 11.63 17.10
C ASN A 462 -19.15 12.38 17.60
N HIS A 463 -19.54 12.18 18.86
CA HIS A 463 -20.65 12.92 19.48
C HIS A 463 -20.34 14.43 19.61
N GLU A 464 -19.14 14.79 20.06
CA GLU A 464 -18.72 16.20 20.16
C GLU A 464 -18.66 16.86 18.77
N LEU A 465 -18.08 16.19 17.77
CA LEU A 465 -18.01 16.68 16.39
C LEU A 465 -19.40 16.88 15.79
N SER A 466 -20.33 15.95 16.04
CA SER A 466 -21.73 16.05 15.60
C SER A 466 -22.42 17.28 16.20
N HIS A 467 -22.29 17.48 17.52
CA HIS A 467 -22.84 18.65 18.22
C HIS A 467 -22.24 19.97 17.71
N LYS A 468 -20.92 20.01 17.51
CA LYS A 468 -20.19 21.17 16.99
C LYS A 468 -20.58 21.50 15.55
N SER A 469 -20.83 20.47 14.72
CA SER A 469 -21.33 20.62 13.35
C SER A 469 -22.75 21.20 13.34
N GLN A 470 -23.67 20.66 14.14
CA GLN A 470 -25.04 21.17 14.27
C GLN A 470 -25.08 22.63 14.77
N SER A 471 -24.21 22.99 15.73
CA SER A 471 -24.03 24.37 16.20
C SER A 471 -23.57 25.30 15.07
N SER A 472 -22.55 24.89 14.30
CA SER A 472 -22.07 25.64 13.12
C SER A 472 -23.16 25.83 12.06
N GLU A 473 -23.91 24.76 11.74
CA GLU A 473 -25.02 24.80 10.79
C GLU A 473 -26.12 25.80 11.23
N SER A 474 -26.42 25.86 12.53
CA SER A 474 -27.37 26.84 13.09
C SER A 474 -26.87 28.29 12.93
N SER A 475 -25.57 28.54 13.12
CA SER A 475 -24.96 29.85 12.90
C SER A 475 -24.93 30.25 11.42
N ILE A 476 -24.70 29.29 10.51
CA ILE A 476 -24.78 29.51 9.06
C ILE A 476 -26.21 29.89 8.65
N LYS A 477 -27.23 29.19 9.17
CA LYS A 477 -28.64 29.52 8.92
C LYS A 477 -29.00 30.94 9.38
N GLN A 478 -28.57 31.34 10.58
CA GLN A 478 -28.75 32.71 11.08
C GLN A 478 -28.04 33.76 10.19
N LYS A 479 -26.81 33.49 9.75
CA LYS A 479 -26.08 34.38 8.83
C LYS A 479 -26.77 34.51 7.48
N ALA A 480 -27.29 33.42 6.91
CA ALA A 480 -28.03 33.42 5.66
C ALA A 480 -29.32 34.26 5.75
N GLU A 481 -30.05 34.17 6.87
CA GLU A 481 -31.25 35.00 7.11
C GLU A 481 -30.89 36.49 7.21
N ILE A 482 -29.77 36.84 7.85
CA ILE A 482 -29.27 38.22 7.91
C ILE A 482 -28.86 38.72 6.52
N ILE A 483 -28.18 37.91 5.72
CA ILE A 483 -27.80 38.25 4.33
C ILE A 483 -29.06 38.52 3.50
N SER A 484 -30.06 37.64 3.53
CA SER A 484 -31.31 37.83 2.76
C SER A 484 -32.05 39.11 3.14
N ARG A 485 -32.07 39.49 4.43
CA ARG A 485 -32.63 40.78 4.90
C ARG A 485 -31.82 42.00 4.43
N LEU A 486 -30.51 41.86 4.23
CA LEU A 486 -29.66 42.92 3.68
C LEU A 486 -29.81 43.03 2.15
N GLU A 487 -29.95 41.91 1.44
CA GLU A 487 -30.28 41.87 0.01
C GLU A 487 -31.64 42.52 -0.25
N GLU A 488 -32.67 42.21 0.55
CA GLU A 488 -34.00 42.85 0.44
C GLU A 488 -33.90 44.37 0.62
N LYS A 489 -33.22 44.85 1.67
CA LYS A 489 -32.99 46.29 1.88
C LYS A 489 -32.18 46.93 0.75
N THR A 490 -31.22 46.23 0.18
CA THR A 490 -30.42 46.71 -0.96
C THR A 490 -31.29 46.87 -2.20
N ASN A 491 -32.18 45.92 -2.47
CA ASN A 491 -33.16 45.97 -3.56
C ASN A 491 -34.20 47.10 -3.36
N GLN A 492 -34.72 47.25 -2.13
CA GLN A 492 -35.60 48.38 -1.77
C GLN A 492 -34.89 49.74 -1.99
N MET A 493 -33.65 49.88 -1.53
CA MET A 493 -32.84 51.08 -1.72
C MET A 493 -32.57 51.37 -3.21
N ALA A 494 -32.19 50.36 -4.00
CA ALA A 494 -31.98 50.50 -5.45
C ALA A 494 -33.27 50.94 -6.18
N SER A 495 -34.44 50.41 -5.78
CA SER A 495 -35.73 50.87 -6.33
C SER A 495 -36.04 52.33 -5.99
N THR A 496 -35.67 52.77 -4.78
CA THR A 496 -35.84 54.16 -4.33
C THR A 496 -34.94 55.12 -5.10
N ILE A 497 -33.65 54.75 -5.29
CA ILE A 497 -32.70 55.50 -6.11
C ILE A 497 -33.25 55.67 -7.54
N LYS A 498 -33.74 54.58 -8.15
CA LYS A 498 -34.32 54.61 -9.51
C LYS A 498 -35.57 55.49 -9.62
N GLN A 499 -36.37 55.61 -8.55
CA GLN A 499 -37.48 56.58 -8.50
C GLN A 499 -36.99 58.02 -8.42
N LEU A 500 -35.98 58.31 -7.59
CA LEU A 500 -35.37 59.63 -7.45
C LEU A 500 -34.73 60.10 -8.76
N GLU A 501 -33.96 59.24 -9.44
CA GLU A 501 -33.39 59.55 -10.76
C GLU A 501 -34.45 59.90 -11.81
N ASN A 502 -35.60 59.22 -11.79
CA ASN A 502 -36.69 59.49 -12.74
C ASN A 502 -37.36 60.84 -12.43
N SER A 503 -37.58 61.13 -11.14
CA SER A 503 -38.06 62.43 -10.67
C SER A 503 -37.12 63.57 -11.09
N GLU A 504 -35.80 63.39 -10.91
CA GLU A 504 -34.78 64.33 -11.38
C GLU A 504 -34.86 64.55 -12.89
N LYS A 505 -34.91 63.47 -13.69
CA LYS A 505 -35.01 63.55 -15.16
C LYS A 505 -36.26 64.32 -15.59
N ASP A 506 -37.39 64.18 -14.90
CA ASP A 506 -38.63 64.90 -15.22
C ASP A 506 -38.62 66.37 -14.76
N VAL A 507 -38.05 66.68 -13.60
CA VAL A 507 -37.79 68.06 -13.16
C VAL A 507 -36.85 68.79 -14.14
N VAL A 508 -35.80 68.12 -14.62
CA VAL A 508 -34.86 68.66 -15.62
C VAL A 508 -35.56 68.89 -16.97
N LYS A 509 -36.45 68.00 -17.42
CA LYS A 509 -37.31 68.24 -18.60
C LYS A 509 -38.19 69.46 -18.40
N GLN A 510 -38.86 69.58 -17.24
CA GLN A 510 -39.75 70.70 -16.94
C GLN A 510 -39.00 72.03 -16.93
N ALA A 511 -37.82 72.08 -16.30
CA ALA A 511 -36.95 73.26 -16.30
C ALA A 511 -36.50 73.67 -17.71
N ARG A 512 -36.10 72.70 -18.56
CA ARG A 512 -35.76 72.96 -19.97
C ARG A 512 -36.95 73.50 -20.77
N ASN A 513 -38.14 72.92 -20.57
CA ASN A 513 -39.36 73.36 -21.24
C ASN A 513 -39.73 74.81 -20.85
N LEU A 514 -39.71 75.12 -19.56
CA LEU A 514 -39.95 76.48 -19.04
C LEU A 514 -38.93 77.49 -19.59
N ASN A 515 -37.64 77.16 -19.59
CA ASN A 515 -36.60 78.01 -20.16
C ASN A 515 -36.82 78.26 -21.66
N SER A 516 -37.23 77.23 -22.43
CA SER A 516 -37.56 77.38 -23.85
C SER A 516 -38.79 78.27 -24.11
N ALA A 517 -39.75 78.27 -23.19
CA ALA A 517 -40.94 79.13 -23.25
C ALA A 517 -40.58 80.59 -22.92
N ALA A 518 -39.75 80.82 -21.89
CA ALA A 518 -39.23 82.14 -21.54
C ALA A 518 -38.42 82.76 -22.70
N GLY A 519 -37.52 81.99 -23.33
CA GLY A 519 -36.77 82.44 -24.50
C GLY A 519 -37.67 82.88 -25.66
N LYS A 520 -38.73 82.11 -25.96
CA LYS A 520 -39.72 82.44 -27.00
C LYS A 520 -40.57 83.68 -26.69
N LEU A 521 -40.71 84.07 -25.42
CA LEU A 521 -41.40 85.30 -25.02
C LEU A 521 -40.48 86.52 -25.16
N LEU A 522 -39.21 86.41 -24.72
CA LEU A 522 -38.20 87.45 -24.89
C LEU A 522 -37.96 87.77 -26.38
N GLN A 523 -37.92 86.73 -27.23
CA GLN A 523 -37.76 86.86 -28.69
C GLN A 523 -39.00 87.42 -29.43
N LYS A 524 -40.06 87.80 -28.70
CA LYS A 524 -41.23 88.55 -29.20
C LYS A 524 -41.28 90.01 -28.71
N GLN A 525 -40.27 90.45 -27.96
CA GLN A 525 -40.14 91.83 -27.45
C GLN A 525 -38.95 92.58 -28.09
N GLN A 526 -38.38 92.01 -29.15
CA GLN A 526 -37.43 92.62 -30.09
C GLN A 526 -38.05 92.61 -31.49
#